data_AF-A0A0A1YR91-F1
#
_entry.id   AF-A0A0A1YR91-F1
#
_cell.length_a   1.000
_cell.length_b   1.000
_cell.length_c   1.000
_cell.angle_alpha   90.00
_cell.angle_beta   90.00
_cell.angle_gamma   90.00
#
_symmetry.space_group_name_H-M   'P 1'
#
loop_
_entity.id
_entity.type
_entity.pdbx_description
1 polymer ?
#
loop_
_entity_poly.entity_id
_entity_poly.type
_entity_poly.pdbx_seq_one_letter_code
_entity_poly.pdbx_strand_id
1 'polypeptide(L)'
;MSLFDRLFKKASPSFRKENGETKTSGELIAEVTNGANLVDGKQTWEHAETHKDDVEYMKRCCDAELKTMAAAGTVAVPFYFERVAILSRKQKNFRQEVEYCERYIQAVKEFYRMWGHDGHADVRKGPRYKAIAERLPKAKELLAANQ
;
A
#
# COMPACT_ATOMS: atom_id res chain seq x y z
N MET A 1 15.20 2.57 11.76
CA MET A 1 14.12 2.66 12.76
C MET A 1 12.98 1.72 12.41
N SER A 2 12.96 0.57 13.08
CA SER A 2 11.89 -0.43 12.94
C SER A 2 10.53 0.14 13.35
N LEU A 3 9.42 -0.50 12.92
CA LEU A 3 8.06 -0.24 13.41
C LEU A 3 8.02 -0.19 14.95
N PHE A 4 8.78 -1.08 15.60
CA PHE A 4 8.93 -1.13 17.05
C PHE A 4 9.56 0.14 17.62
N ASP A 5 10.63 0.68 17.00
CA ASP A 5 11.28 1.90 17.48
C ASP A 5 10.34 3.12 17.42
N ARG A 6 9.45 3.16 16.42
CA ARG A 6 8.46 4.24 16.27
C ARG A 6 7.30 4.09 17.25
N LEU A 7 6.84 2.85 17.50
CA LEU A 7 5.89 2.54 18.57
C LEU A 7 6.43 3.00 19.92
N PHE A 8 7.68 2.66 20.26
CA PHE A 8 8.29 3.08 21.53
C PHE A 8 8.51 4.60 21.65
N LYS A 9 8.70 5.30 20.53
CA LYS A 9 8.87 6.77 20.53
C LYS A 9 7.56 7.55 20.56
N LYS A 10 6.48 7.01 20.00
CA LYS A 10 5.19 7.70 19.91
C LYS A 10 4.31 7.24 21.08
N ALA A 11 4.44 7.94 22.21
CA ALA A 11 3.56 7.86 23.38
C ALA A 11 3.10 6.44 23.76
N SER A 12 3.94 5.69 24.49
CA SER A 12 3.55 4.51 25.30
C SER A 12 2.37 3.71 24.75
N PRO A 13 2.42 3.18 23.50
CA PRO A 13 1.25 2.58 22.89
C PRO A 13 0.84 1.40 23.74
N SER A 14 -0.38 1.46 24.27
CA SER A 14 -0.88 0.40 25.12
C SER A 14 -1.02 -0.85 24.27
N PHE A 15 -0.22 -1.88 24.54
CA PHE A 15 -0.36 -3.19 23.88
C PHE A 15 -1.67 -3.90 24.24
N ARG A 16 -2.41 -3.38 25.22
CA ARG A 16 -3.71 -3.88 25.65
C ARG A 16 -4.83 -2.89 25.31
N LYS A 17 -6.00 -3.42 25.00
CA LYS A 17 -7.25 -2.69 24.93
C LYS A 17 -7.74 -2.36 26.35
N GLU A 18 -8.72 -1.47 26.48
CA GLU A 18 -9.33 -1.12 27.78
C GLU A 18 -9.97 -2.33 28.48
N ASN A 19 -10.43 -3.32 27.70
CA ASN A 19 -10.99 -4.57 28.20
C ASN A 19 -9.93 -5.64 28.58
N GLY A 20 -8.63 -5.32 28.48
CA GLY A 20 -7.53 -6.21 28.85
C GLY A 20 -7.02 -7.14 27.74
N GLU A 21 -7.69 -7.20 26.58
CA GLU A 21 -7.22 -8.00 25.43
C GLU A 21 -5.98 -7.39 24.76
N THR A 22 -5.14 -8.23 24.13
CA THR A 22 -4.01 -7.75 23.34
C THR A 22 -4.48 -7.10 22.04
N LYS A 23 -3.91 -5.94 21.70
CA LYS A 23 -4.17 -5.28 20.41
C LYS A 23 -3.58 -6.08 19.24
N THR A 24 -4.33 -6.12 18.15
CA THR A 24 -3.89 -6.66 16.86
C THR A 24 -2.83 -5.77 16.22
N SER A 25 -2.08 -6.32 15.27
CA SER A 25 -1.11 -5.54 14.47
C SER A 25 -1.77 -4.36 13.75
N GLY A 26 -3.00 -4.55 13.26
CA GLY A 26 -3.78 -3.48 12.62
C GLY A 26 -4.12 -2.33 13.56
N GLU A 27 -4.53 -2.63 14.79
CA GLU A 27 -4.83 -1.61 15.81
C GLU A 27 -3.57 -0.83 16.22
N LEU A 28 -2.43 -1.51 16.37
CA LEU A 28 -1.14 -0.86 16.65
C LEU A 28 -0.71 0.05 15.50
N ILE A 29 -0.87 -0.39 14.25
CA ILE A 29 -0.57 0.43 13.06
C ILE A 29 -1.50 1.64 13.00
N ALA A 30 -2.80 1.47 13.30
CA ALA A 30 -3.74 2.58 13.35
C ALA A 30 -3.35 3.64 14.38
N GLU A 31 -2.89 3.24 15.55
CA GLU A 31 -2.41 4.16 16.59
C GLU A 31 -1.14 4.92 16.14
N VAL A 32 -0.16 4.22 15.57
CA VAL A 32 1.08 4.85 15.06
C VAL A 32 0.82 5.79 13.90
N THR A 33 -0.14 5.45 13.04
CA THR A 33 -0.50 6.24 11.86
C THR A 33 -1.58 7.28 12.15
N ASN A 34 -2.09 7.35 13.39
CA ASN A 34 -3.22 8.21 13.77
C ASN A 34 -4.46 7.98 12.87
N GLY A 35 -4.72 6.72 12.54
CA GLY A 35 -5.81 6.27 11.68
C GLY A 35 -5.56 6.47 10.18
N ALA A 36 -4.39 6.95 9.75
CA ALA A 36 -4.11 7.23 8.34
C ALA A 36 -4.03 5.98 7.44
N ASN A 37 -3.94 4.79 8.04
CA ASN A 37 -4.04 3.49 7.40
C ASN A 37 -5.49 3.01 7.19
N LEU A 38 -6.48 3.71 7.74
CA LEU A 38 -7.89 3.31 7.66
C LEU A 38 -8.57 3.93 6.44
N VAL A 39 -9.41 3.15 5.78
CA VAL A 39 -10.34 3.59 4.74
C VAL A 39 -11.75 3.38 5.30
N ASP A 40 -12.54 4.45 5.42
CA ASP A 40 -13.86 4.44 6.07
C ASP A 40 -13.86 3.80 7.47
N GLY A 41 -12.81 4.08 8.25
CA GLY A 41 -12.67 3.59 9.63
C GLY A 41 -12.25 2.12 9.74
N LYS A 42 -12.02 1.42 8.63
CA LYS A 42 -11.61 0.01 8.57
C LYS A 42 -10.25 -0.17 7.92
N GLN A 43 -9.61 -1.29 8.19
CA GLN A 43 -8.32 -1.64 7.61
C GLN A 43 -8.45 -1.92 6.11
N THR A 44 -7.40 -1.68 5.33
CA THR A 44 -7.43 -1.83 3.87
C THR A 44 -7.86 -3.23 3.43
N TRP A 45 -7.46 -4.28 4.17
CA TRP A 45 -7.78 -5.68 3.84
C TRP A 45 -9.26 -6.03 4.01
N GLU A 46 -9.98 -5.35 4.90
CA GLU A 46 -11.42 -5.58 5.11
C GLU A 46 -12.25 -5.20 3.88
N HIS A 47 -11.70 -4.33 3.04
CA HIS A 47 -12.33 -3.88 1.80
C HIS A 47 -11.88 -4.67 0.57
N ALA A 48 -10.80 -5.44 0.70
CA ALA A 48 -10.23 -6.20 -0.41
C ALA A 48 -11.16 -7.31 -0.92
N GLU A 49 -12.12 -7.79 -0.12
CA GLU A 49 -13.08 -8.81 -0.56
C GLU A 49 -14.32 -8.19 -1.22
N THR A 50 -14.82 -7.09 -0.66
CA THR A 50 -16.11 -6.50 -1.03
C THR A 50 -16.00 -5.40 -2.10
N HIS A 51 -14.87 -4.68 -2.15
CA HIS A 51 -14.69 -3.51 -3.00
C HIS A 51 -13.57 -3.68 -4.05
N LYS A 52 -13.02 -4.88 -4.24
CA LYS A 52 -11.89 -5.11 -5.17
C LYS A 52 -12.12 -4.63 -6.60
N ASP A 53 -13.38 -4.56 -7.04
CA ASP A 53 -13.78 -4.14 -8.38
C ASP A 53 -14.20 -2.65 -8.45
N ASP A 54 -14.15 -1.92 -7.33
CA ASP A 54 -14.35 -0.47 -7.26
C ASP A 54 -13.00 0.26 -7.34
N VAL A 55 -12.78 0.98 -8.44
CA VAL A 55 -11.49 1.66 -8.69
C VAL A 55 -11.24 2.80 -7.70
N GLU A 56 -12.26 3.55 -7.31
CA GLU A 56 -12.08 4.67 -6.37
C GLU A 56 -11.76 4.16 -4.97
N TYR A 57 -12.37 3.04 -4.57
CA TYR A 57 -12.04 2.38 -3.32
C TYR A 57 -10.60 1.86 -3.31
N MET A 58 -10.16 1.22 -4.40
CA MET A 58 -8.78 0.72 -4.50
C MET A 58 -7.75 1.85 -4.51
N LYS A 59 -8.06 3.00 -5.12
CA LYS A 59 -7.20 4.19 -5.08
C LYS A 59 -7.02 4.72 -3.66
N ARG A 60 -8.10 4.77 -2.87
CA ARG A 60 -8.04 5.16 -1.45
C ARG A 60 -7.19 4.19 -0.63
N CYS A 61 -7.29 2.89 -0.91
CA CYS A 61 -6.42 1.89 -0.28
C CYS A 61 -4.95 2.10 -0.66
N CYS A 62 -4.62 2.41 -1.93
CA CYS A 62 -3.25 2.76 -2.33
C CYS A 62 -2.69 3.94 -1.51
N ASP A 63 -3.49 4.98 -1.30
CA ASP A 63 -3.07 6.13 -0.49
C ASP A 63 -2.84 5.76 0.98
N ALA A 64 -3.71 4.95 1.56
CA ALA A 64 -3.57 4.45 2.93
C ALA A 64 -2.31 3.58 3.11
N GLU A 65 -2.00 2.71 2.14
CA GLU A 65 -0.78 1.88 2.16
C GLU A 65 0.49 2.74 2.12
N LEU A 66 0.56 3.78 1.27
CA LEU A 66 1.73 4.66 1.20
C LEU A 66 1.91 5.49 2.46
N LYS A 67 0.82 5.98 3.05
CA LYS A 67 0.86 6.68 4.35
C LYS A 67 1.36 5.75 5.44
N THR A 68 0.88 4.51 5.46
CA THR A 68 1.33 3.47 6.39
C THR A 68 2.81 3.18 6.20
N MET A 69 3.28 3.05 4.96
CA MET A 69 4.69 2.83 4.68
C MET A 69 5.57 3.98 5.17
N ALA A 70 5.15 5.23 4.96
CA ALA A 70 5.88 6.40 5.45
C ALA A 70 5.92 6.47 6.98
N ALA A 71 4.80 6.19 7.67
CA ALA A 71 4.64 6.37 9.10
C ALA A 71 5.08 5.16 9.95
N ALA A 72 4.83 3.94 9.47
CA ALA A 72 5.07 2.70 10.20
C ALA A 72 6.39 2.01 9.79
N GLY A 73 6.97 2.39 8.64
CA GLY A 73 8.20 1.74 8.13
C GLY A 73 7.96 0.32 7.62
N THR A 74 6.72 0.00 7.24
CA THR A 74 6.33 -1.28 6.64
C THR A 74 6.13 -1.10 5.15
N VAL A 75 6.71 -1.95 4.32
CA VAL A 75 6.56 -1.82 2.86
C VAL A 75 5.09 -1.93 2.44
N ALA A 76 4.64 -1.04 1.55
CA ALA A 76 3.27 -1.01 1.05
C ALA A 76 2.93 -2.30 0.30
N VAL A 77 1.70 -2.80 0.48
CA VAL A 77 1.24 -4.04 -0.16
C VAL A 77 0.89 -3.79 -1.64
N PRO A 78 1.39 -4.62 -2.60
CA PRO A 78 1.17 -4.41 -4.04
C PRO A 78 -0.28 -4.60 -4.50
N PHE A 79 -1.13 -5.28 -3.73
CA PHE A 79 -2.45 -5.74 -4.16
C PHE A 79 -3.32 -4.60 -4.70
N TYR A 80 -3.49 -3.52 -3.95
CA TYR A 80 -4.39 -2.43 -4.34
C TYR A 80 -3.90 -1.71 -5.61
N PHE A 81 -2.59 -1.53 -5.75
CA PHE A 81 -1.98 -0.92 -6.94
C PHE A 81 -2.19 -1.78 -8.19
N GLU A 82 -2.01 -3.10 -8.05
CA GLU A 82 -2.31 -4.04 -9.12
C GLU A 82 -3.79 -4.00 -9.51
N ARG A 83 -4.69 -3.89 -8.53
CA ARG A 83 -6.14 -3.78 -8.76
C ARG A 83 -6.51 -2.48 -9.48
N VAL A 84 -5.97 -1.33 -9.06
CA VAL A 84 -6.17 -0.07 -9.79
C VAL A 84 -5.71 -0.22 -11.24
N ALA A 85 -4.49 -0.70 -11.48
CA ALA A 85 -3.97 -0.90 -12.83
C ALA A 85 -4.88 -1.79 -13.71
N ILE A 86 -5.40 -2.90 -13.15
CA ILE A 86 -6.33 -3.79 -13.85
C ILE A 86 -7.64 -3.07 -14.21
N LEU A 87 -8.21 -2.32 -13.27
CA LEU A 87 -9.48 -1.62 -13.47
C LEU A 87 -9.32 -0.44 -14.45
N SER A 88 -8.24 0.32 -14.34
CA SER A 88 -7.90 1.39 -15.28
C SER A 88 -7.78 0.87 -16.71
N ARG A 89 -7.11 -0.28 -16.90
CA ARG A 89 -7.00 -0.95 -18.21
C ARG A 89 -8.36 -1.33 -18.79
N LYS A 90 -9.26 -1.89 -17.97
CA LYS A 90 -10.63 -2.24 -18.39
C LYS A 90 -11.44 -1.01 -18.81
N GLN A 91 -11.23 0.12 -18.15
CA GLN A 91 -11.86 1.41 -18.46
C GLN A 91 -11.16 2.18 -19.59
N LYS A 92 -10.12 1.61 -20.21
CA LYS A 92 -9.23 2.28 -21.20
C LYS A 92 -8.58 3.56 -20.67
N ASN A 93 -8.49 3.72 -19.35
CA ASN A 93 -7.79 4.83 -18.71
C ASN A 93 -6.30 4.49 -18.56
N PHE A 94 -5.58 4.48 -19.68
CA PHE A 94 -4.16 4.10 -19.70
C PHE A 94 -3.28 5.08 -18.92
N ARG A 95 -3.69 6.36 -18.83
CA ARG A 95 -2.99 7.36 -18.01
C ARG A 95 -2.96 6.97 -16.54
N GLN A 96 -4.12 6.56 -15.99
CA GLN A 96 -4.21 6.10 -14.60
C GLN A 96 -3.47 4.78 -14.37
N GLU A 97 -3.51 3.84 -15.34
CA GLU A 97 -2.75 2.60 -15.27
C GLU A 97 -1.24 2.88 -15.15
N VAL A 98 -0.70 3.77 -15.99
CA VAL A 98 0.71 4.20 -15.93
C VAL A 98 1.03 4.85 -14.59
N GLU A 99 0.21 5.82 -14.18
CA GLU A 99 0.40 6.58 -12.94
C GLU A 99 0.54 5.66 -11.71
N TYR A 100 -0.42 4.74 -11.51
CA TYR A 100 -0.41 3.88 -10.32
C TYR A 100 0.67 2.81 -10.36
N CYS A 101 1.00 2.28 -11.55
CA CYS A 101 2.15 1.39 -11.71
C CYS A 101 3.47 2.10 -11.34
N GLU A 102 3.70 3.30 -11.88
CA GLU A 102 4.91 4.08 -11.60
C GLU A 102 4.99 4.50 -10.13
N ARG A 103 3.88 5.00 -9.58
CA ARG A 103 3.79 5.44 -8.18
C ARG A 103 4.18 4.31 -7.23
N TYR A 104 3.69 3.09 -7.44
CA TYR A 104 4.06 1.96 -6.61
C TYR A 104 5.54 1.56 -6.77
N ILE A 105 6.01 1.43 -8.01
CA ILE A 105 7.39 1.03 -8.29
C ILE A 105 8.38 2.02 -7.69
N GLN A 106 8.12 3.32 -7.83
CA GLN A 106 8.96 4.38 -7.26
C GLN A 106 8.94 4.34 -5.73
N ALA A 107 7.76 4.22 -5.12
CA ALA A 107 7.61 4.16 -3.67
C ALA A 107 8.37 2.98 -3.05
N VAL A 108 8.29 1.79 -3.64
CA VAL A 108 9.00 0.60 -3.18
C VAL A 108 10.51 0.71 -3.39
N LYS A 109 10.96 1.24 -4.54
CA LYS A 109 12.39 1.49 -4.79
C LYS A 109 12.97 2.44 -3.76
N GLU A 110 12.26 3.53 -3.46
CA GLU A 110 12.68 4.53 -2.49
C GLU A 110 12.70 3.97 -1.07
N PHE A 111 11.72 3.13 -0.70
CA PHE A 111 11.71 2.43 0.56
C PHE A 111 12.98 1.58 0.75
N TYR A 112 13.29 0.66 -0.16
CA TYR A 112 14.49 -0.18 -0.02
C TYR A 112 15.80 0.61 -0.15
N ARG A 113 15.80 1.75 -0.85
CA ARG A 113 16.96 2.64 -0.91
C ARG A 113 17.26 3.29 0.44
N MET A 114 16.23 3.72 1.18
CA MET A 114 16.38 4.39 2.47
C MET A 114 16.58 3.42 3.64
N TRP A 115 15.86 2.30 3.63
CA TRP A 115 15.76 1.40 4.78
C TRP A 115 16.61 0.14 4.63
N GLY A 116 17.15 -0.12 3.43
CA GLY A 116 17.82 -1.37 3.13
C GLY A 116 16.86 -2.56 3.12
N HIS A 117 17.43 -3.76 3.24
CA HIS A 117 16.70 -5.03 3.15
C HIS A 117 16.53 -5.75 4.49
N ASP A 118 17.26 -5.30 5.53
CA ASP A 118 17.33 -6.01 6.79
C ASP A 118 15.98 -5.94 7.52
N GLY A 119 15.45 -7.10 7.89
CA GLY A 119 14.15 -7.21 8.58
C GLY A 119 12.91 -7.09 7.69
N HIS A 120 13.07 -6.98 6.36
CA HIS A 120 11.94 -6.85 5.44
C HIS A 120 12.00 -7.88 4.29
N ALA A 121 10.89 -8.58 4.04
CA ALA A 121 10.75 -9.35 2.81
C ALA A 121 10.84 -8.43 1.59
N ASP A 122 11.60 -8.79 0.57
CA ASP A 122 11.71 -8.01 -0.67
C ASP A 122 10.47 -8.21 -1.55
N VAL A 123 9.50 -7.31 -1.46
CA VAL A 123 8.24 -7.40 -2.22
C VAL A 123 8.46 -7.34 -3.73
N ARG A 124 9.62 -6.84 -4.18
CA ARG A 124 9.97 -6.78 -5.61
C ARG A 124 10.19 -8.16 -6.22
N LYS A 125 10.51 -9.16 -5.38
CA LYS A 125 10.63 -10.56 -5.79
C LYS A 125 9.27 -11.26 -5.88
N GLY A 126 8.23 -10.67 -5.30
CA GLY A 126 6.88 -11.23 -5.25
C GLY A 126 6.13 -11.16 -6.60
N PRO A 127 5.15 -12.05 -6.82
CA PRO A 127 4.43 -12.15 -8.10
C PRO A 127 3.65 -10.87 -8.45
N ARG A 128 3.04 -10.22 -7.47
CA ARG A 128 2.23 -9.00 -7.71
C ARG A 128 3.07 -7.80 -8.12
N TYR A 129 4.26 -7.62 -7.54
CA TYR A 129 5.17 -6.57 -7.99
C TYR A 129 5.62 -6.81 -9.43
N LYS A 130 5.97 -8.06 -9.78
CA LYS A 130 6.32 -8.43 -11.15
C LYS A 130 5.18 -8.14 -12.13
N ALA A 131 3.95 -8.50 -11.76
CA ALA A 131 2.77 -8.19 -12.57
C ALA A 131 2.58 -6.68 -12.81
N ILE A 132 2.81 -5.83 -11.79
CA ILE A 132 2.79 -4.37 -11.96
C ILE A 132 3.90 -3.90 -12.89
N ALA A 133 5.13 -4.40 -12.71
CA ALA A 133 6.28 -4.04 -13.54
C ALA A 133 6.09 -4.46 -15.02
N GLU A 134 5.50 -5.62 -15.27
CA GLU A 134 5.21 -6.15 -16.61
C GLU A 134 4.07 -5.39 -17.31
N ARG A 135 3.10 -4.85 -16.55
CA ARG A 135 2.00 -4.03 -17.10
C ARG A 135 2.48 -2.69 -17.62
N LEU A 136 3.44 -2.08 -16.93
CA LEU A 136 3.84 -0.69 -17.16
C LEU A 136 4.29 -0.41 -18.61
N PRO A 137 5.19 -1.19 -19.25
CA PRO A 137 5.57 -0.96 -20.64
C PRO A 137 4.37 -0.93 -21.58
N LYS A 138 3.45 -1.91 -21.45
CA LYS A 138 2.29 -1.99 -22.32
C LYS A 138 1.30 -0.86 -22.08
N ALA A 139 1.13 -0.44 -20.82
CA ALA A 139 0.30 0.71 -20.48
C ALA A 139 0.83 2.01 -21.11
N LYS A 140 2.16 2.21 -21.13
CA LYS A 140 2.80 3.35 -21.80
C LYS A 140 2.62 3.35 -23.31
N GLU A 141 2.78 2.20 -23.96
CA GLU A 141 2.50 2.05 -25.39
C GLU A 141 1.05 2.42 -25.72
N LEU A 142 0.10 1.92 -24.93
CA LEU A 142 -1.32 2.21 -25.13
C LEU A 142 -1.65 3.67 -24.88
N LEU A 143 -1.05 4.29 -23.86
CA LEU A 143 -1.21 5.71 -23.61
C LEU A 143 -0.72 6.52 -24.82
N ALA A 144 0.49 6.24 -25.34
CA ALA A 144 1.03 6.93 -26.50
C ALA A 144 0.21 6.72 -27.78
N ALA A 145 -0.36 5.53 -27.97
CA ALA A 145 -1.20 5.22 -29.14
C ALA A 145 -2.63 5.79 -29.07
N ASN A 146 -3.05 6.30 -27.90
CA ASN A 146 -4.40 6.86 -27.68
C ASN A 146 -4.32 8.31 -27.17
N GLN A 147 -3.23 9.01 -27.48
CA GLN A 147 -3.03 10.44 -27.25
C GLN A 147 -3.48 11.27 -28.44
#